data_AF-A0A2E6LTU7-F1
#
_entry.id   AF-A0A2E6LTU7-F1
#
_cell.length_a   1.000
_cell.length_b   1.000
_cell.length_c   1.000
_cell.angle_alpha   90.00
_cell.angle_beta   90.00
_cell.angle_gamma   90.00
#
_symmetry.space_group_name_H-M   'P 1'
#
loop_
_entity.id
_entity.type
_entity.pdbx_description
1 polymer ?
#
loop_
_entity_poly.entity_id
_entity_poly.type
_entity_poly.pdbx_seq_one_letter_code
_entity_poly.pdbx_strand_id
1 'polypeptide(L)'
;MTDLDPDRLDAASRETLAELRRMKAELNALPPVTPDPAVWEAIQERTAGGGSKRGWLDRFPLATAATVFLAAALTIVLWDPTAEPGGSTAGPQVQDPVAALMVRSQRLEAELFTRAAAPSVTATSSEQALLYGIADVDAQLNALYESEGVDASERERLWRQRVALLESLADVQRGQAVMRPAIY
;
A
#
# COMPACT_ATOMS: atom_id res chain seq x y z
N MET A 1 -35.84 -9.83 -18.61
CA MET A 1 -35.87 -9.51 -17.17
C MET A 1 -35.64 -10.83 -16.47
N THR A 2 -34.38 -11.12 -16.13
CA THR A 2 -33.96 -12.44 -15.64
C THR A 2 -34.22 -12.47 -14.14
N ASP A 3 -35.25 -13.22 -13.74
CA ASP A 3 -35.60 -13.43 -12.34
C ASP A 3 -34.50 -14.28 -11.70
N LEU A 4 -33.68 -13.68 -10.84
CA LEU A 4 -32.61 -14.35 -10.12
C LEU A 4 -33.24 -15.05 -8.92
N ASP A 5 -33.43 -16.35 -9.05
CA ASP A 5 -33.93 -17.24 -8.01
C ASP A 5 -33.00 -17.18 -6.77
N PRO A 6 -33.46 -16.64 -5.61
CA PRO A 6 -32.64 -16.47 -4.42
C PRO A 6 -32.12 -17.81 -3.88
N ASP A 7 -32.87 -18.90 -4.07
CA ASP A 7 -32.48 -20.23 -3.61
C ASP A 7 -31.23 -20.75 -4.37
N ARG A 8 -31.01 -20.29 -5.61
CA ARG A 8 -29.82 -20.62 -6.40
C ARG A 8 -28.57 -19.88 -5.93
N LEU A 9 -28.70 -18.63 -5.49
CA LEU A 9 -27.58 -17.85 -4.95
C LEU A 9 -27.07 -18.44 -3.62
N ASP A 10 -27.98 -18.96 -2.81
CA ASP A 10 -27.66 -19.64 -1.56
C ASP A 10 -27.03 -21.03 -1.78
N ALA A 11 -27.40 -21.73 -2.86
CA ALA A 11 -26.76 -22.99 -3.25
C ALA A 11 -25.30 -22.77 -3.69
N ALA A 12 -25.06 -21.81 -4.58
CA ALA A 12 -23.72 -21.50 -5.07
C ALA A 12 -22.77 -21.06 -3.95
N SER A 13 -23.25 -20.22 -3.02
CA SER A 13 -22.44 -19.75 -1.89
C SER A 13 -22.06 -20.89 -0.93
N ARG A 14 -22.96 -21.85 -0.71
CA ARG A 14 -22.69 -23.05 0.11
C ARG A 14 -21.68 -23.97 -0.55
N GLU A 15 -21.73 -24.11 -1.88
CA GLU A 15 -20.77 -24.90 -2.64
C GLU A 15 -19.36 -24.29 -2.55
N THR A 16 -19.23 -22.98 -2.78
CA THR A 16 -17.94 -22.27 -2.62
C THR A 16 -17.36 -22.40 -1.21
N LEU A 17 -18.21 -22.29 -0.17
CA LEU A 17 -17.76 -22.48 1.22
C LEU A 17 -17.31 -23.92 1.49
N ALA A 18 -17.97 -24.91 0.89
CA ALA A 18 -17.56 -26.31 1.02
C ALA A 18 -16.20 -26.55 0.33
N GLU A 19 -15.99 -25.96 -0.85
CA GLU A 19 -14.73 -26.03 -1.58
C GLU A 19 -13.58 -25.40 -0.79
N LEU A 20 -13.77 -24.19 -0.25
CA LEU A 20 -12.75 -23.51 0.55
C LEU A 20 -12.39 -24.30 1.82
N ARG A 21 -13.39 -24.89 2.49
CA ARG A 21 -13.16 -25.74 3.68
C ARG A 21 -12.38 -27.00 3.31
N ARG A 22 -12.67 -27.61 2.16
CA ARG A 22 -11.94 -28.76 1.65
C ARG A 22 -10.50 -28.40 1.34
N MET A 23 -10.25 -27.31 0.61
CA MET A 23 -8.90 -26.84 0.28
C MET A 23 -8.08 -26.55 1.55
N LYS A 24 -8.67 -25.90 2.55
CA LYS A 24 -8.04 -25.68 3.85
C LYS A 24 -7.68 -27.01 4.55
N ALA A 25 -8.59 -27.98 4.52
CA ALA A 25 -8.34 -29.30 5.12
C ALA A 25 -7.20 -30.04 4.39
N GLU A 26 -7.15 -29.97 3.06
CA GLU A 26 -6.07 -30.55 2.25
C GLU A 26 -4.72 -29.89 2.55
N LEU A 27 -4.67 -28.55 2.65
CA LEU A 27 -3.45 -27.82 3.04
C LEU A 27 -2.97 -28.16 4.46
N ASN A 28 -3.90 -28.30 5.41
CA ASN A 28 -3.58 -28.69 6.79
C ASN A 28 -3.16 -30.16 6.92
N ALA A 29 -3.56 -31.01 5.96
CA ALA A 29 -3.17 -32.42 5.92
C ALA A 29 -1.80 -32.63 5.27
N LEU A 30 -1.19 -31.58 4.69
CA LEU A 30 0.17 -31.68 4.18
C LEU A 30 1.13 -32.04 5.33
N PRO A 31 2.07 -32.96 5.09
CA PRO A 31 3.05 -33.32 6.10
C PRO A 31 3.84 -32.06 6.49
N PRO A 32 4.19 -31.89 7.78
CA PRO A 32 5.07 -30.81 8.18
C PRO A 32 6.41 -30.99 7.46
N VAL A 33 6.74 -30.06 6.58
CA VAL A 33 8.05 -30.03 5.93
C VAL A 33 8.97 -29.20 6.82
N THR A 34 9.99 -29.82 7.39
CA THR A 34 11.07 -29.08 8.03
C THR A 34 11.94 -28.49 6.92
N PRO A 35 12.01 -27.15 6.79
CA PRO A 35 12.89 -26.55 5.79
C PRO A 35 14.35 -26.90 6.12
N ASP A 36 15.15 -27.15 5.09
CA ASP A 36 16.58 -27.40 5.25
C ASP A 36 17.25 -26.15 5.85
N PRO A 37 17.93 -26.27 7.01
CA PRO A 37 18.64 -25.16 7.64
C PRO A 37 19.59 -24.44 6.68
N ALA A 38 20.25 -25.17 5.78
CA ALA A 38 21.19 -24.60 4.81
C ALA A 38 20.50 -23.71 3.78
N VAL A 39 19.26 -24.02 3.40
CA VAL A 39 18.45 -23.17 2.50
C VAL A 39 18.05 -21.88 3.22
N TRP A 40 17.73 -21.97 4.51
CA TRP A 40 17.40 -20.80 5.32
C TRP A 40 18.62 -19.90 5.57
N GLU A 41 19.79 -20.50 5.80
CA GLU A 41 21.07 -19.80 5.87
C GLU A 41 21.42 -19.13 4.55
N ALA A 42 21.25 -19.81 3.40
CA ALA A 42 21.48 -19.20 2.09
C ALA A 42 20.53 -18.04 1.77
N ILE A 43 19.27 -18.10 2.23
CA ILE A 43 18.32 -16.98 2.15
C ILE A 43 18.79 -15.83 3.05
N GLN A 44 19.22 -16.13 4.28
CA GLN A 44 19.76 -15.12 5.21
C GLN A 44 21.05 -14.48 4.69
N GLU A 45 21.95 -15.25 4.10
CA GLU A 45 23.17 -14.73 3.49
C GLU A 45 22.86 -13.92 2.23
N ARG A 46 21.84 -14.27 1.45
CA ARG A 46 21.41 -13.47 0.31
C ARG A 46 20.76 -12.15 0.74
N THR A 47 20.01 -12.14 1.84
CA THR A 47 19.44 -10.92 2.41
C THR A 47 20.46 -10.10 3.19
N ALA A 48 21.50 -10.72 3.76
CA ALA A 48 22.57 -10.05 4.50
C ALA A 48 23.75 -9.59 3.63
N GLY A 49 24.04 -10.32 2.54
CA GLY A 49 25.18 -10.10 1.63
C GLY A 49 24.87 -9.14 0.48
N GLY A 50 23.60 -8.79 0.29
CA GLY A 50 23.16 -7.72 -0.62
C GLY A 50 23.43 -6.33 -0.05
N GLY A 51 24.71 -5.95 0.06
CA GLY A 51 25.11 -4.55 0.24
C GLY A 51 25.16 -4.06 1.68
N SER A 52 26.35 -3.65 2.08
CA SER A 52 26.62 -2.70 3.16
C SER A 52 25.70 -1.46 3.05
N LYS A 53 24.55 -1.47 3.74
CA LYS A 53 23.94 -0.34 4.47
C LYS A 53 23.04 -0.87 5.59
N ARG A 54 23.66 -1.16 6.74
CA ARG A 54 23.22 -0.77 8.10
C ARG A 54 21.74 -0.31 8.19
N GLY A 55 20.83 -1.16 8.69
CA GLY A 55 19.55 -0.67 9.25
C GLY A 55 18.28 -1.51 9.09
N TRP A 56 18.29 -2.74 8.59
CA TRP A 56 17.03 -3.49 8.38
C TRP A 56 16.52 -4.28 9.61
N LEU A 57 17.36 -4.45 10.64
CA LEU A 57 17.08 -5.26 11.83
C LEU A 57 16.47 -4.52 13.04
N ASP A 58 15.97 -3.28 12.86
CA ASP A 58 15.09 -2.64 13.88
C ASP A 58 13.59 -2.93 13.66
N ARG A 59 13.27 -3.90 12.80
CA ARG A 59 11.92 -4.43 12.58
C ARG A 59 11.90 -5.86 13.15
N PHE A 60 11.42 -6.15 14.35
CA PHE A 60 10.23 -5.64 15.03
C PHE A 60 10.33 -5.84 16.55
N PRO A 61 9.87 -4.88 17.35
CA PRO A 61 8.97 -5.20 18.43
C PRO A 61 7.55 -4.85 18.01
N LEU A 62 6.66 -5.83 18.11
CA LEU A 62 5.22 -5.78 17.83
C LEU A 62 4.42 -4.83 18.74
N ALA A 63 4.96 -3.64 19.08
CA ALA A 63 4.31 -2.70 20.01
C ALA A 63 4.38 -1.22 19.61
N THR A 64 5.03 -0.83 18.50
CA THR A 64 5.29 0.60 18.18
C THR A 64 4.84 1.03 16.78
N ALA A 65 3.86 0.33 16.17
CA ALA A 65 3.29 0.78 14.90
C ALA A 65 2.57 2.15 15.01
N ALA A 66 2.19 2.59 16.21
CA ALA A 66 1.59 3.91 16.44
C ALA A 66 2.62 5.06 16.54
N THR A 67 3.90 4.79 16.83
CA THR A 67 4.86 5.87 17.17
C THR A 67 5.73 6.34 16.00
N VAL A 68 5.97 5.53 14.98
CA VAL A 68 6.81 5.98 13.83
C VAL A 68 6.00 6.85 12.86
N PHE A 69 4.71 6.56 12.70
CA PHE A 69 3.77 7.48 12.04
C PHE A 69 3.62 8.79 12.85
N LEU A 70 3.61 8.70 14.19
CA LEU A 70 3.58 9.87 15.06
C LEU A 70 4.87 10.70 14.97
N ALA A 71 6.05 10.10 14.79
CA ALA A 71 7.31 10.82 14.65
C ALA A 71 7.44 11.55 13.30
N ALA A 72 6.99 10.93 12.19
CA ALA A 72 6.94 11.59 10.89
C ALA A 72 5.83 12.66 10.81
N ALA A 73 4.69 12.43 11.48
CA ALA A 73 3.63 13.44 11.63
C ALA A 73 4.04 14.59 12.57
N LEU A 74 4.83 14.32 13.62
CA LEU A 74 5.36 15.35 14.54
C LEU A 74 6.39 16.24 13.86
N THR A 75 7.20 15.74 12.92
CA THR A 75 8.08 16.61 12.13
C THR A 75 7.31 17.59 11.23
N ILE A 76 6.08 17.25 10.80
CA ILE A 76 5.22 18.16 10.02
C ILE A 76 4.49 19.15 10.94
N VAL A 77 4.09 18.73 12.15
CA VAL A 77 3.40 19.59 13.12
C VAL A 77 4.36 20.55 13.86
N LEU A 78 5.63 20.19 14.04
CA LEU A 78 6.65 21.11 14.59
C LEU A 78 7.22 22.09 13.56
N TRP A 79 6.90 21.93 12.28
CA TRP A 79 7.22 22.93 11.27
C TRP A 79 6.19 24.06 11.37
N ASP A 80 6.39 24.91 12.37
CA ASP A 80 5.62 26.12 12.58
C ASP A 80 5.84 27.08 11.39
N PRO A 81 4.83 27.32 10.53
CA PRO A 81 4.95 28.29 9.44
C PRO A 81 4.88 29.75 9.94
N THR A 82 4.78 29.98 11.25
CA THR A 82 4.82 31.33 11.85
C THR A 82 6.18 31.72 12.41
N ALA A 83 7.20 30.84 12.31
CA ALA A 83 8.58 31.23 12.50
C ALA A 83 9.04 32.10 11.32
N GLU A 84 8.80 33.41 11.43
CA GLU A 84 9.26 34.46 10.52
C GLU A 84 10.75 34.25 10.15
N PRO A 85 11.06 33.81 8.92
CA PRO A 85 12.41 33.84 8.43
C PRO A 85 12.68 35.27 8.01
N GLY A 86 13.59 35.93 8.72
CA GLY A 86 14.10 37.25 8.34
C GLY A 86 14.38 37.31 6.83
N GLY A 87 13.80 38.33 6.21
CA GLY A 87 13.81 38.67 4.79
C GLY A 87 14.92 38.03 3.96
N SER A 88 14.60 36.92 3.30
CA SER A 88 15.32 36.46 2.13
C SER A 88 14.43 36.70 0.93
N THR A 89 14.79 37.71 0.15
CA THR A 89 14.15 38.16 -1.09
C THR A 89 13.77 36.98 -1.98
N ALA A 90 12.46 36.78 -2.15
CA ALA A 90 11.84 35.74 -2.95
C ALA A 90 12.23 35.90 -4.43
N GLY A 91 13.26 35.18 -4.85
CA GLY A 91 13.36 34.74 -6.24
C GLY A 91 12.25 33.72 -6.53
N PRO A 92 11.80 33.57 -7.79
CA PRO A 92 10.84 32.55 -8.16
C PRO A 92 11.44 31.17 -7.83
N GLN A 93 10.99 30.55 -6.73
CA GLN A 93 11.35 29.19 -6.42
C GLN A 93 10.77 28.29 -7.50
N VAL A 94 11.65 27.71 -8.30
CA VAL A 94 11.31 26.61 -9.21
C VAL A 94 10.90 25.44 -8.31
N GLN A 95 9.59 25.33 -8.05
CA GLN A 95 9.05 24.23 -7.27
C GLN A 95 9.34 22.93 -8.03
N ASP A 96 10.00 21.98 -7.38
CA ASP A 96 10.20 20.64 -7.93
C ASP A 96 8.81 20.01 -8.15
N PRO A 97 8.38 19.77 -9.40
CA PRO A 97 7.05 19.22 -9.68
C PRO A 97 6.85 17.85 -9.01
N VAL A 98 7.92 17.10 -8.78
CA VAL A 98 7.89 15.81 -8.09
C VAL A 98 7.50 15.99 -6.62
N ALA A 99 8.02 17.02 -5.95
CA ALA A 99 7.70 17.26 -4.54
C ALA A 99 6.20 17.51 -4.33
N ALA A 100 5.55 18.26 -5.24
CA ALA A 100 4.11 18.48 -5.19
C ALA A 100 3.30 17.17 -5.36
N LEU A 101 3.75 16.27 -6.23
CA LEU A 101 3.12 14.96 -6.44
C LEU A 101 3.31 14.05 -5.22
N MET A 102 4.48 14.07 -4.57
CA MET A 102 4.73 13.32 -3.34
C MET A 102 3.78 13.75 -2.21
N VAL A 103 3.62 15.07 -2.01
CA VAL A 103 2.69 15.61 -1.00
C VAL A 103 1.24 15.20 -1.31
N ARG A 104 0.80 15.32 -2.57
CA ARG A 104 -0.55 14.91 -2.98
C ARG A 104 -0.78 13.42 -2.74
N SER A 105 0.21 12.61 -3.08
CA SER A 105 0.19 11.16 -2.89
C SER A 105 0.06 10.77 -1.41
N GLN A 106 0.85 11.36 -0.53
CA GLN A 106 0.77 11.13 0.93
C GLN A 106 -0.61 11.50 1.49
N ARG A 107 -1.19 12.61 1.01
CA ARG A 107 -2.54 13.02 1.41
C ARG A 107 -3.61 11.99 1.01
N LEU A 108 -3.53 11.46 -0.21
CA LEU A 108 -4.46 10.43 -0.69
C LEU A 108 -4.33 9.13 0.13
N GLU A 109 -3.11 8.71 0.44
CA GLU A 109 -2.88 7.55 1.31
C GLU A 109 -3.45 7.73 2.71
N ALA A 110 -3.24 8.91 3.31
CA ALA A 110 -3.81 9.21 4.62
C ALA A 110 -5.34 9.16 4.60
N GLU A 111 -5.98 9.67 3.54
CA GLU A 111 -7.42 9.61 3.33
C GLU A 111 -7.92 8.15 3.19
N LEU A 112 -7.25 7.34 2.37
CA LEU A 112 -7.57 5.93 2.18
C LEU A 112 -7.42 5.14 3.49
N PHE A 113 -6.34 5.36 4.23
CA PHE A 113 -6.10 4.68 5.49
C PHE A 113 -7.13 5.04 6.57
N THR A 114 -7.53 6.31 6.63
CA THR A 114 -8.58 6.77 7.57
C THR A 114 -9.92 6.09 7.28
N ARG A 115 -10.23 5.82 6.00
CA ARG A 115 -11.47 5.13 5.59
C ARG A 115 -11.41 3.61 5.77
N ALA A 116 -10.24 3.00 5.57
CA ALA A 116 -10.03 1.55 5.66
C ALA A 116 -10.18 0.99 7.09
N ALA A 117 -10.37 1.84 8.11
CA ALA A 117 -10.60 1.43 9.50
C ALA A 117 -11.87 0.56 9.68
N ALA A 118 -12.79 0.55 8.71
CA ALA A 118 -13.88 -0.43 8.69
C ALA A 118 -13.41 -1.72 7.98
N PRO A 119 -13.41 -2.89 8.64
CA PRO A 119 -13.02 -4.14 8.01
C PRO A 119 -13.93 -4.45 6.82
N SER A 120 -13.41 -4.30 5.60
CA SER A 120 -14.02 -4.84 4.39
C SER A 120 -13.58 -6.29 4.25
N VAL A 121 -14.54 -7.22 4.28
CA VAL A 121 -14.26 -8.66 4.33
C VAL A 121 -13.70 -9.18 2.99
N THR A 122 -13.81 -8.41 1.90
CA THR A 122 -13.25 -8.77 0.59
C THR A 122 -13.05 -7.51 -0.26
N ALA A 123 -11.81 -7.25 -0.67
CA ALA A 123 -11.52 -6.28 -1.73
C ALA A 123 -12.16 -6.74 -3.04
N THR A 124 -12.67 -5.80 -3.84
CA THR A 124 -13.16 -6.15 -5.18
C THR A 124 -11.99 -6.45 -6.12
N SER A 125 -12.22 -7.20 -7.20
CA SER A 125 -11.19 -7.47 -8.21
C SER A 125 -10.59 -6.19 -8.81
N SER A 126 -11.41 -5.14 -8.95
CA SER A 126 -10.97 -3.80 -9.39
C SER A 126 -10.04 -3.12 -8.38
N GLU A 127 -10.36 -3.17 -7.10
CA GLU A 127 -9.51 -2.63 -6.03
C GLU A 127 -8.18 -3.36 -5.98
N GLN A 128 -8.21 -4.70 -6.09
CA GLN A 128 -7.00 -5.51 -6.07
C GLN A 128 -6.10 -5.23 -7.29
N ALA A 129 -6.67 -5.04 -8.48
CA ALA A 129 -5.91 -4.64 -9.67
C ALA A 129 -5.22 -3.27 -9.49
N LEU A 130 -5.89 -2.30 -8.86
CA LEU A 130 -5.32 -0.99 -8.56
C LEU A 130 -4.17 -1.09 -7.54
N LEU A 131 -4.34 -1.89 -6.49
CA LEU A 131 -3.29 -2.13 -5.49
C LEU A 131 -2.04 -2.77 -6.11
N TYR A 132 -2.19 -3.74 -7.02
CA TYR A 132 -1.07 -4.29 -7.77
C TYR A 132 -0.40 -3.25 -8.65
N GLY A 133 -1.18 -2.39 -9.33
CA GLY A 133 -0.63 -1.29 -10.12
C GLY A 133 0.20 -0.31 -9.28
N ILE A 134 -0.26 0.02 -8.06
CA ILE A 134 0.48 0.89 -7.14
C ILE A 134 1.80 0.23 -6.72
N ALA A 135 1.76 -1.05 -6.34
CA ALA A 135 2.96 -1.80 -5.94
C ALA A 135 4.01 -1.88 -7.07
N ASP A 136 3.57 -2.03 -8.32
CA ASP A 136 4.45 -2.05 -9.49
C ASP A 136 5.13 -0.69 -9.71
N VAL A 137 4.36 0.41 -9.62
CA VAL A 137 4.92 1.78 -9.71
C VAL A 137 5.91 2.06 -8.57
N ASP A 138 5.61 1.60 -7.36
CA ASP A 138 6.51 1.75 -6.21
C ASP A 138 7.83 0.98 -6.39
N ALA A 139 7.77 -0.22 -6.99
CA ALA A 139 8.97 -0.98 -7.35
C ALA A 139 9.80 -0.25 -8.42
N GLN A 140 9.16 0.32 -9.44
CA GLN A 140 9.83 1.12 -10.47
C GLN A 140 10.47 2.39 -9.89
N LEU A 141 9.77 3.10 -9.00
CA LEU A 141 10.30 4.27 -8.30
C LEU A 141 11.54 3.91 -7.49
N ASN A 142 11.49 2.82 -6.71
CA ASN A 142 12.65 2.36 -5.93
C ASN A 142 13.84 2.03 -6.83
N ALA A 143 13.63 1.27 -7.91
CA ALA A 143 14.67 0.95 -8.87
C ALA A 143 15.30 2.21 -9.51
N LEU A 144 14.47 3.22 -9.81
CA LEU A 144 14.93 4.50 -10.35
C LEU A 144 15.80 5.26 -9.34
N TYR A 145 15.44 5.29 -8.06
CA TYR A 145 16.24 5.94 -7.00
C TYR A 145 17.56 5.20 -6.70
N GLU A 146 17.63 3.89 -6.95
CA GLU A 146 18.85 3.10 -6.80
C GLU A 146 19.82 3.26 -7.98
N SER A 147 19.33 3.67 -9.14
CA SER A 147 20.15 3.89 -10.34
C SER A 147 20.99 5.17 -10.24
N GLU A 148 22.25 5.11 -10.70
CA GLU A 148 23.09 6.30 -10.88
C GLU A 148 22.57 7.12 -12.07
N GLY A 149 22.18 8.38 -11.83
CA GLY A 149 21.69 9.28 -12.87
C GLY A 149 20.17 9.26 -13.05
N VAL A 150 19.44 9.61 -11.99
CA VAL A 150 17.97 9.70 -11.97
C VAL A 150 17.46 10.63 -13.07
N ASP A 151 16.77 10.05 -14.07
CA ASP A 151 16.02 10.81 -15.05
C ASP A 151 14.82 11.49 -14.36
N ALA A 152 14.90 12.82 -14.25
CA ALA A 152 13.88 13.63 -13.60
C ALA A 152 12.51 13.51 -14.29
N SER A 153 12.49 13.32 -15.62
CA SER A 153 11.27 13.22 -16.40
C SER A 153 10.55 11.89 -16.14
N GLU A 154 11.32 10.81 -16.08
CA GLU A 154 10.81 9.47 -15.76
C GLU A 154 10.30 9.40 -14.32
N ARG A 155 11.04 10.01 -13.38
CA ARG A 155 10.61 10.14 -11.98
C ARG A 155 9.27 10.85 -11.87
N GLU A 156 9.12 11.99 -12.55
CA GLU A 156 7.87 12.75 -12.56
C GLU A 156 6.72 11.94 -13.17
N ARG A 157 6.97 11.22 -14.27
CA ARG A 157 6.00 10.32 -14.92
C ARG A 157 5.48 9.26 -13.96
N LEU A 158 6.38 8.56 -13.26
CA LEU A 158 6.01 7.53 -12.28
C LEU A 158 5.22 8.11 -11.10
N TRP A 159 5.61 9.28 -10.57
CA TRP A 159 4.85 9.95 -9.51
C TRP A 159 3.45 10.37 -9.95
N ARG A 160 3.28 10.85 -11.19
CA ARG A 160 1.94 11.13 -11.74
C ARG A 160 1.10 9.85 -11.85
N GLN A 161 1.70 8.77 -12.32
CA GLN A 161 1.03 7.47 -12.44
C GLN A 161 0.57 6.95 -11.08
N ARG A 162 1.42 7.06 -10.05
CA ARG A 162 1.08 6.71 -8.66
C ARG A 162 -0.14 7.48 -8.14
N VAL A 163 -0.12 8.81 -8.30
CA VAL A 163 -1.24 9.67 -7.88
C VAL A 163 -2.53 9.28 -8.60
N ALA A 164 -2.48 9.05 -9.92
CA ALA A 164 -3.67 8.65 -10.69
C ALA A 164 -4.27 7.30 -10.22
N LEU A 165 -3.42 6.35 -9.85
CA LEU A 165 -3.86 5.05 -9.30
C LEU A 165 -4.50 5.20 -7.91
N LEU A 166 -3.92 6.02 -7.03
CA LEU A 166 -4.49 6.31 -5.71
C LEU A 166 -5.83 7.02 -5.81
N GLU A 167 -5.98 7.96 -6.76
CA GLU A 167 -7.25 8.63 -7.03
C GLU A 167 -8.32 7.65 -7.50
N SER A 168 -7.96 6.78 -8.44
CA SER A 168 -8.85 5.72 -8.92
C SER A 168 -9.28 4.78 -7.79
N LEU A 169 -8.36 4.43 -6.89
CA LEU A 169 -8.67 3.62 -5.72
C LEU A 169 -9.63 4.33 -4.76
N ALA A 170 -9.41 5.62 -4.52
CA ALA A 170 -10.31 6.45 -3.71
C ALA A 170 -11.71 6.58 -4.34
N ASP A 171 -11.81 6.69 -5.67
CA ASP A 171 -13.09 6.67 -6.40
C ASP A 171 -13.83 5.34 -6.24
N VAL A 172 -13.14 4.21 -6.40
CA VAL A 172 -13.72 2.86 -6.22
C VAL A 172 -14.27 2.70 -4.80
N GLN A 173 -13.50 3.08 -3.78
CA GLN A 173 -13.94 2.99 -2.38
C GLN A 173 -15.12 3.93 -2.09
N ARG A 174 -15.14 5.14 -2.66
CA ARG A 174 -16.31 6.04 -2.57
C ARG A 174 -17.55 5.42 -3.21
N GLY A 175 -17.42 4.82 -4.38
CA GLY A 175 -18.53 4.13 -5.06
C GLY A 175 -19.08 2.95 -4.25
N GLN A 176 -18.22 2.15 -3.64
CA GLN A 176 -18.62 1.04 -2.76
C GLN A 176 -19.37 1.51 -1.51
N ALA A 177 -18.94 2.63 -0.91
CA ALA A 177 -19.61 3.20 0.26
C ALA A 177 -21.05 3.65 -0.05
N VAL A 178 -21.30 4.18 -1.25
CA VAL A 178 -22.65 4.56 -1.70
C VAL A 178 -23.53 3.33 -1.98
N MET A 179 -22.94 2.25 -2.51
CA MET A 179 -23.65 1.02 -2.86
C MET A 179 -23.94 0.08 -1.69
N ARG A 180 -23.50 0.38 -0.48
CA ARG A 180 -23.79 -0.41 0.72
C ARG A 180 -24.99 0.24 1.44
N PRO A 181 -26.24 0.04 0.99
CA PRO A 181 -27.40 0.59 1.67
C PRO A 181 -27.42 0.05 3.11
N ALA A 182 -27.82 0.90 4.04
CA ALA A 182 -28.00 0.53 5.42
C ALA A 182 -29.16 -0.47 5.51
N ILE A 183 -28.84 -1.76 5.42
CA ILE A 183 -29.76 -2.83 5.76
C ILE A 183 -29.89 -2.79 7.29
N TYR A 184 -30.91 -2.07 7.76
CA TYR A 184 -31.37 -2.06 9.15
C TYR A 184 -32.51 -3.04 9.33
#